data_AF-A0A6P4AGS8-F1
#
_entry.id   AF-A0A6P4AGS8-F1
#
_cell.length_a   1.000
_cell.length_b   1.000
_cell.length_c   1.000
_cell.angle_alpha   90.00
_cell.angle_beta   90.00
_cell.angle_gamma   90.00
#
_symmetry.space_group_name_H-M   'P 1'
#
loop_
_entity.id
_entity.type
_entity.pdbx_description
1 polymer ?
#
loop_
_entity_poly.entity_id
_entity_poly.type
_entity_poly.pdbx_seq_one_letter_code
_entity_poly.pdbx_strand_id
1 'polypeptide(L)'
;MKTINQADVIKFIKEDIIHIFDISETITVDRGMVFTGEVVETFSKEYGIKFTHSTPYFAQANGQAEATNKVLKGIFEKHDAILPMELTVTSLLIAQQHNLTLAAYNQAMIQEIEESDKVRLVALDHLHIQKKAVVRAFNKRVRIKNFAKGT
;
A
#
# COMPACT_ATOMS: atom_id res chain seq x y z
N MET A 1 -25.21 1.53 -2.54
CA MET A 1 -24.28 0.44 -2.91
C MET A 1 -24.49 0.12 -4.37
N LYS A 2 -23.43 0.09 -5.18
CA LYS A 2 -23.52 -0.35 -6.58
C LYS A 2 -23.68 -1.87 -6.55
N THR A 3 -24.73 -2.41 -7.16
CA THR A 3 -24.90 -3.86 -7.30
C THR A 3 -23.93 -4.33 -8.37
N ILE A 4 -22.95 -5.16 -8.00
CA ILE A 4 -22.01 -5.74 -8.95
C ILE A 4 -22.77 -6.76 -9.80
N ASN A 5 -22.73 -6.58 -11.11
CA ASN A 5 -23.36 -7.50 -12.06
C ASN A 5 -22.31 -8.36 -12.79
N GLN A 6 -22.78 -9.33 -13.59
CA GLN A 6 -21.90 -10.23 -14.34
C GLN A 6 -21.05 -9.49 -15.40
N ALA A 7 -21.57 -8.41 -15.98
CA ALA A 7 -20.83 -7.61 -16.97
C ALA A 7 -19.68 -6.82 -16.33
N ASP A 8 -19.86 -6.32 -15.10
CA ASP A 8 -18.81 -5.66 -14.32
C ASP A 8 -17.67 -6.62 -14.01
N VAL A 9 -18.00 -7.87 -13.67
CA VAL A 9 -17.02 -8.94 -13.44
C VAL A 9 -16.26 -9.27 -14.73
N ILE A 10 -16.96 -9.44 -15.85
CA ILE A 10 -16.31 -9.71 -17.14
C ILE A 10 -15.40 -8.56 -17.55
N LYS A 11 -15.85 -7.31 -17.35
CA LYS A 11 -15.04 -6.12 -17.61
C LYS A 11 -13.75 -6.14 -16.78
N PHE A 12 -13.85 -6.42 -15.49
CA PHE A 12 -12.70 -6.55 -14.60
C PHE A 12 -11.73 -7.65 -15.07
N ILE A 13 -12.23 -8.84 -15.38
CA ILE A 13 -11.37 -9.95 -15.84
C ILE A 13 -10.69 -9.59 -17.16
N LYS A 14 -11.40 -8.94 -18.08
CA LYS A 14 -10.85 -8.52 -19.36
C LYS A 14 -9.80 -7.43 -19.16
N GLU A 15 -10.16 -6.29 -18.58
CA GLU A 15 -9.33 -5.08 -18.52
C GLU A 15 -8.22 -5.17 -17.47
N ASP A 16 -8.51 -5.74 -16.29
CA ASP A 16 -7.61 -5.66 -15.15
C ASP A 16 -6.82 -6.95 -14.91
N ILE A 17 -7.28 -8.10 -15.42
CA ILE A 17 -6.55 -9.36 -15.32
C ILE A 17 -5.85 -9.69 -16.64
N ILE A 18 -6.60 -9.90 -17.72
CA ILE A 18 -6.04 -10.41 -18.99
C ILE A 18 -5.05 -9.42 -19.62
N HIS A 19 -5.30 -8.11 -19.58
CA HIS A 19 -4.35 -7.14 -20.16
C HIS A 19 -3.02 -7.07 -19.41
N ILE A 20 -2.99 -7.43 -18.13
CA ILE A 20 -1.80 -7.31 -17.28
C ILE A 20 -1.05 -8.65 -17.20
N PHE A 21 -1.79 -9.76 -17.10
CA PHE A 21 -1.25 -11.10 -16.82
C PHE A 21 -1.36 -12.06 -18.00
N ASP A 22 -1.86 -11.61 -19.15
CA ASP A 22 -2.19 -12.42 -20.31
C ASP A 22 -3.35 -13.42 -20.06
N ILE A 23 -3.75 -14.16 -21.08
CA ILE A 23 -4.87 -15.11 -21.01
C ILE A 23 -4.48 -16.32 -20.15
N SER A 24 -5.14 -16.46 -19.00
CA SER A 24 -4.97 -17.61 -18.11
C SER A 24 -5.75 -18.83 -18.61
N GLU A 25 -5.15 -20.02 -18.52
CA GLU A 25 -5.81 -21.28 -18.87
C GLU A 25 -6.99 -21.61 -17.93
N THR A 26 -6.88 -21.27 -16.64
CA THR A 26 -7.91 -21.57 -15.63
C THR A 26 -8.01 -20.44 -14.61
N ILE A 27 -9.24 -20.03 -14.28
CA ILE A 27 -9.54 -19.10 -13.18
C ILE A 27 -10.38 -19.84 -12.15
N THR A 28 -9.93 -19.82 -10.89
CA THR A 28 -10.71 -20.38 -9.77
C THR A 28 -11.51 -19.26 -9.10
N VAL A 29 -12.83 -19.38 -9.12
CA VAL A 29 -13.77 -18.40 -8.53
C VAL A 29 -14.59 -19.06 -7.44
N ASP A 30 -15.19 -18.26 -6.56
CA ASP A 30 -16.15 -18.78 -5.60
C ASP A 30 -17.46 -19.22 -6.28
N ARG A 31 -18.44 -19.67 -5.48
CA ARG A 31 -19.78 -20.04 -5.98
C ARG A 31 -20.75 -18.86 -5.98
N GLY A 32 -20.25 -17.63 -6.01
CA GLY A 32 -21.07 -16.43 -6.07
C GLY A 32 -21.89 -16.37 -7.36
N MET A 33 -23.13 -15.90 -7.26
CA MET A 33 -24.06 -15.82 -8.42
C MET A 33 -23.57 -14.89 -9.54
N VAL A 34 -22.62 -14.01 -9.23
CA VAL A 34 -21.96 -13.11 -10.19
C VAL A 34 -20.95 -13.85 -11.10
N PHE A 35 -20.59 -15.09 -10.78
CA PHE A 35 -19.67 -15.92 -11.56
C PHE A 35 -20.34 -17.13 -12.23
N THR A 36 -21.62 -17.40 -11.94
CA THR A 36 -22.34 -18.61 -12.39
C THR A 36 -23.40 -18.33 -13.47
N GLY A 37 -23.25 -17.25 -14.26
CA GLY A 37 -24.21 -16.86 -15.28
C GLY A 37 -23.86 -17.28 -16.70
N GLU A 38 -24.86 -17.34 -17.56
CA GLU A 38 -24.70 -17.64 -19.00
C GLU A 38 -23.75 -16.66 -19.70
N VAL A 39 -23.75 -15.39 -19.30
CA VAL A 39 -22.85 -14.36 -19.85
C VAL A 39 -21.38 -14.68 -19.54
N VAL A 40 -21.11 -15.16 -18.32
CA VAL A 40 -19.77 -15.55 -17.87
C VAL A 40 -19.33 -16.85 -18.57
N GLU A 41 -20.24 -17.79 -18.77
CA GLU A 41 -19.96 -19.03 -19.50
C GLU A 41 -19.65 -18.77 -20.97
N THR A 42 -20.37 -17.85 -21.61
CA THR A 42 -20.11 -17.44 -23.00
C THR A 42 -18.74 -16.79 -23.13
N PHE A 43 -18.41 -15.87 -22.22
CA PHE A 43 -17.10 -15.23 -22.16
C PHE A 43 -15.97 -16.25 -21.93
N SER A 44 -16.17 -17.20 -21.02
CA SER A 44 -15.24 -18.30 -20.74
C SER A 44 -14.92 -19.12 -21.99
N LYS A 45 -15.93 -19.45 -22.78
CA LYS A 45 -15.76 -20.19 -24.05
C LYS A 45 -15.07 -19.34 -25.12
N GLU A 46 -15.42 -18.07 -25.25
CA GLU A 46 -14.82 -17.15 -26.23
C GLU A 46 -13.32 -16.96 -26.00
N TYR A 47 -12.91 -16.78 -24.74
CA TYR A 47 -11.51 -16.56 -24.39
C TYR A 47 -10.73 -17.86 -24.11
N GLY A 48 -11.39 -19.02 -24.19
CA GLY A 48 -10.76 -20.31 -23.89
C GLY A 48 -10.34 -20.50 -22.43
N ILE A 49 -10.94 -19.74 -21.51
CA ILE A 49 -10.58 -19.74 -20.08
C ILE A 49 -11.48 -20.74 -19.36
N LYS A 50 -10.90 -21.68 -18.62
CA LYS A 50 -11.68 -22.60 -17.79
C LYS A 50 -12.02 -21.98 -16.44
N PHE A 51 -13.28 -21.70 -16.17
CA PHE A 51 -13.72 -21.35 -14.81
C PHE A 51 -13.89 -22.60 -13.97
N THR A 52 -13.26 -22.61 -12.80
CA THR A 52 -13.43 -23.66 -11.80
C THR A 52 -13.98 -23.04 -10.53
N HIS A 53 -14.91 -23.72 -9.89
CA HIS A 53 -15.47 -23.24 -8.62
C HIS A 53 -14.66 -23.78 -7.45
N SER A 54 -14.22 -22.89 -6.57
CA SER A 54 -13.64 -23.26 -5.29
C SER A 54 -14.63 -24.15 -4.54
N THR A 55 -14.15 -25.28 -4.02
CA THR A 55 -14.94 -26.07 -3.07
C THR A 55 -14.86 -25.42 -1.69
N PRO A 56 -15.85 -25.61 -0.81
CA PRO A 56 -15.76 -25.14 0.58
C PRO A 56 -14.50 -25.65 1.31
N TYR A 57 -13.96 -26.78 0.84
CA TYR A 57 -12.73 -27.41 1.35
C TYR A 57 -11.43 -26.80 0.81
N PHE A 58 -11.49 -25.90 -0.19
CA PHE A 58 -10.36 -25.10 -0.69
C PHE A 58 -10.25 -23.75 0.06
N ALA A 59 -10.49 -23.79 1.38
CA ALA A 59 -10.47 -22.61 2.25
C ALA A 59 -9.16 -21.83 2.21
N GLN A 60 -8.03 -22.48 1.85
CA GLN A 60 -6.73 -21.82 1.79
C GLN A 60 -6.62 -20.80 0.65
N ALA A 61 -7.17 -21.10 -0.54
CA ALA A 61 -7.11 -20.18 -1.68
C ALA A 61 -8.04 -18.97 -1.46
N ASN A 62 -9.28 -19.23 -1.04
CA ASN A 62 -10.22 -18.15 -0.69
C ASN A 62 -9.74 -17.36 0.53
N GLY A 63 -9.14 -18.04 1.52
CA GLY A 63 -8.57 -17.41 2.70
C GLY A 63 -7.39 -16.48 2.39
N GLN A 64 -6.58 -16.77 1.38
CA GLN A 64 -5.55 -15.85 0.91
C GLN A 64 -6.14 -14.58 0.28
N ALA A 65 -7.17 -14.73 -0.56
CA ALA A 65 -7.87 -13.59 -1.14
C ALA A 65 -8.55 -12.73 -0.06
N GLU A 66 -9.22 -13.35 0.91
CA GLU A 66 -9.84 -12.66 2.05
C GLU A 66 -8.82 -11.92 2.92
N ALA A 67 -7.70 -12.56 3.26
CA ALA A 67 -6.62 -11.94 4.03
C ALA A 67 -6.03 -10.74 3.30
N THR A 68 -5.80 -10.87 1.99
CA THR A 68 -5.27 -9.78 1.15
C THR A 68 -6.27 -8.62 1.07
N ASN A 69 -7.55 -8.91 0.84
CA ASN A 69 -8.62 -7.90 0.81
C ASN A 69 -8.74 -7.16 2.14
N LYS A 70 -8.58 -7.87 3.27
CA LYS A 70 -8.59 -7.26 4.60
C LYS A 70 -7.41 -6.30 4.81
N VAL A 71 -6.21 -6.68 4.35
CA VAL A 71 -5.03 -5.82 4.42
C VAL A 71 -5.22 -4.59 3.52
N LEU A 72 -5.65 -4.78 2.27
CA LEU A 72 -5.91 -3.70 1.33
C LEU A 72 -6.95 -2.72 1.88
N LYS A 73 -8.06 -3.22 2.42
CA LYS A 73 -9.08 -2.38 3.08
C LYS A 73 -8.48 -1.56 4.22
N GLY A 74 -7.66 -2.18 5.08
CA GLY A 74 -6.99 -1.47 6.18
C GLY A 74 -5.96 -0.45 5.70
N ILE A 75 -5.32 -0.68 4.54
CA ILE A 75 -4.45 0.31 3.90
C ILE A 75 -5.30 1.48 3.41
N PHE A 76 -6.38 1.25 2.66
CA PHE A 76 -7.25 2.31 2.16
C PHE A 76 -7.87 3.13 3.30
N GLU A 77 -8.37 2.50 4.36
CA GLU A 77 -8.91 3.22 5.53
C GLU A 77 -7.86 4.09 6.23
N LYS A 78 -6.61 3.62 6.30
CA LYS A 78 -5.50 4.42 6.84
C LYS A 78 -5.09 5.52 5.87
N HIS A 79 -5.04 5.22 4.58
CA HIS A 79 -4.65 6.16 3.54
C HIS A 79 -5.71 7.26 3.38
N ASP A 80 -7.00 6.97 3.52
CA ASP A 80 -8.09 7.96 3.52
C ASP A 80 -8.12 8.83 4.78
N ALA A 81 -7.50 8.40 5.88
CA ALA A 81 -7.32 9.22 7.09
C ALA A 81 -5.98 10.01 7.07
N ILE A 82 -4.96 9.47 6.42
CA ILE A 82 -3.63 10.07 6.27
C ILE A 82 -3.59 11.05 5.09
N LEU A 83 -4.25 10.76 3.96
CA LEU A 83 -4.33 11.63 2.77
C LEU A 83 -4.91 13.00 3.10
N PRO A 84 -6.03 13.15 3.84
CA PRO A 84 -6.54 14.46 4.19
C PRO A 84 -5.56 15.20 5.10
N MET A 85 -4.91 14.54 6.06
CA MET A 85 -3.98 15.22 6.96
C MET A 85 -2.66 15.58 6.26
N GLU A 86 -2.08 14.69 5.44
CA GLU A 86 -0.88 14.98 4.66
C GLU A 86 -1.14 15.97 3.53
N LEU A 87 -2.27 15.95 2.82
CA LEU A 87 -2.56 17.00 1.83
C LEU A 87 -2.80 18.37 2.51
N THR A 88 -3.48 18.39 3.67
CA THR A 88 -3.87 19.64 4.35
C THR A 88 -2.73 20.24 5.18
N VAL A 89 -1.85 19.41 5.74
CA VAL A 89 -0.70 19.86 6.55
C VAL A 89 0.55 20.10 5.69
N THR A 90 0.67 19.43 4.53
CA THR A 90 1.87 19.52 3.68
C THR A 90 1.69 20.40 2.45
N SER A 91 0.65 21.23 2.36
CA SER A 91 0.57 22.19 1.25
C SER A 91 -0.06 23.53 1.63
N LEU A 92 0.79 24.55 1.80
CA LEU A 92 0.40 25.96 1.67
C LEU A 92 -0.09 26.27 0.24
N LEU A 93 0.17 25.37 -0.73
CA LEU A 93 -0.06 25.53 -2.17
C LEU A 93 -1.53 25.52 -2.61
N ILE A 94 -2.44 24.81 -1.92
CA ILE A 94 -3.86 24.77 -2.34
C ILE A 94 -4.50 26.17 -2.27
N ALA A 95 -4.04 27.04 -1.36
CA ALA A 95 -4.57 28.39 -1.24
C ALA A 95 -4.10 29.35 -2.36
N GLN A 96 -2.98 29.07 -3.05
CA GLN A 96 -2.36 29.99 -4.02
C GLN A 96 -2.40 29.52 -5.49
N GLN A 97 -2.80 28.27 -5.73
CA GLN A 97 -2.66 27.61 -7.04
C GLN A 97 -3.51 28.21 -8.17
N HIS A 98 -4.53 29.03 -7.87
CA HIS A 98 -5.43 29.56 -8.89
C HIS A 98 -4.84 30.69 -9.77
N ASN A 99 -3.66 31.24 -9.45
CA ASN A 99 -3.08 32.40 -10.16
C ASN A 99 -1.59 32.26 -10.53
N LEU A 100 -0.99 31.07 -10.44
CA LEU A 100 0.44 30.87 -10.72
C LEU A 100 0.68 30.28 -12.13
N THR A 101 1.70 30.78 -12.82
CA THR A 101 2.17 30.16 -14.07
C THR A 101 2.87 28.85 -13.77
N LEU A 102 2.88 27.92 -14.75
CA LEU A 102 3.47 26.59 -14.59
C LEU A 102 4.94 26.62 -14.12
N ALA A 103 5.71 27.60 -14.57
CA ALA A 103 7.11 27.76 -14.16
C ALA A 103 7.24 28.19 -12.68
N ALA A 104 6.40 29.12 -12.23
CA ALA A 104 6.40 29.58 -10.84
C ALA A 104 5.91 28.47 -9.89
N TYR A 105 4.92 27.68 -10.32
CA TYR A 105 4.46 26.50 -9.59
C TYR A 105 5.57 25.46 -9.43
N ASN A 106 6.26 25.12 -10.53
CA ASN A 106 7.38 24.16 -10.49
C ASN A 106 8.53 24.66 -9.59
N GLN A 107 8.83 25.96 -9.63
CA GLN A 107 9.88 26.55 -8.80
C GLN A 107 9.53 26.51 -7.30
N ALA A 108 8.28 26.82 -6.94
CA ALA A 108 7.82 26.76 -5.56
C ALA A 108 7.84 25.32 -5.02
N MET A 109 7.41 24.35 -5.85
CA MET A 109 7.44 22.93 -5.50
C MET A 109 8.88 22.43 -5.24
N ILE A 110 9.85 22.84 -6.07
CA ILE A 110 11.27 22.48 -5.88
C ILE A 110 11.81 23.07 -4.56
N GLN A 111 11.46 24.32 -4.23
CA GLN A 111 11.91 24.95 -2.98
C GLN A 111 11.35 24.26 -1.74
N GLU A 112 10.08 23.86 -1.75
CA GLU A 112 9.44 23.15 -0.64
C GLU A 112 10.09 21.78 -0.39
N ILE A 113 10.42 21.05 -1.47
CA ILE A 113 11.16 19.78 -1.38
C ILE A 113 12.54 20.01 -0.74
N GLU A 114 13.28 21.03 -1.18
CA GLU A 114 14.59 21.36 -0.62
C GLU A 114 14.51 21.76 0.87
N GLU A 115 13.46 22.45 1.30
CA GLU A 115 13.25 22.80 2.70
C GLU A 115 12.90 21.58 3.57
N SER A 116 12.07 20.68 3.06
CA SER A 116 11.73 19.42 3.74
C SER A 116 12.98 18.55 3.96
N ASP A 117 13.87 18.47 2.97
CA ASP A 117 15.14 17.74 3.09
C ASP A 117 16.08 18.37 4.14
N LYS A 118 16.12 19.71 4.23
CA LYS A 118 16.88 20.42 5.27
C LYS A 118 16.34 20.10 6.67
N VAL A 119 15.02 20.10 6.85
CA VAL A 119 14.38 19.75 8.13
C VAL A 119 14.68 18.30 8.52
N ARG A 120 14.59 17.36 7.58
CA ARG A 120 14.94 15.95 7.79
C ARG A 120 16.41 15.79 8.19
N LEU A 121 17.32 16.54 7.57
CA LEU A 121 18.74 16.49 7.88
C LEU A 121 19.05 16.95 9.31
N VAL A 122 18.43 18.04 9.77
CA VAL A 122 18.58 18.54 11.15
C VAL A 122 18.03 17.54 12.17
N ALA A 123 16.89 16.92 11.89
CA ALA A 123 16.32 15.88 12.76
C ALA A 123 17.23 14.66 12.87
N LEU A 124 17.86 14.24 11.77
CA LEU A 124 18.83 13.14 11.76
C LEU A 124 20.10 13.45 12.56
N ASP A 125 20.60 14.69 12.49
CA ASP A 125 21.75 15.09 13.30
C ASP A 125 21.41 15.08 14.79
N HIS A 126 20.23 15.59 15.16
CA HIS A 126 19.76 15.57 16.54
C HIS A 126 19.64 14.14 17.10
N LEU A 127 19.09 13.21 16.32
CA LEU A 127 19.01 11.79 16.70
C LEU A 127 20.39 11.16 16.88
N HIS A 128 21.35 11.49 16.00
CA HIS A 128 22.74 11.03 16.15
C HIS A 128 23.39 11.57 17.43
N ILE A 129 23.18 12.84 17.74
CA ILE A 129 23.67 13.46 18.97
C ILE A 129 23.07 12.77 20.20
N GLN A 130 21.76 12.56 20.22
CA GLN A 130 21.07 11.85 21.31
C GLN A 130 21.61 10.42 21.47
N LYS A 131 21.78 9.67 20.39
CA LYS A 131 22.33 8.31 20.42
C LYS A 131 23.74 8.28 21.00
N LYS A 132 24.61 9.23 20.61
CA LYS A 132 25.96 9.39 21.18
C LYS A 132 25.92 9.78 22.66
N ALA A 133 24.94 10.56 23.10
CA ALA A 133 24.78 10.93 24.50
C ALA A 133 24.36 9.73 25.36
N VAL A 134 23.44 8.89 24.88
CA VAL A 134 23.00 7.65 25.55
C VAL A 134 24.16 6.68 25.74
N VAL A 135 24.96 6.45 24.68
CA VAL A 135 26.14 5.58 24.75
C VAL A 135 27.16 6.09 25.78
N ARG A 136 27.42 7.40 25.80
CA ARG A 136 28.31 8.02 26.80
C ARG A 136 27.79 7.87 28.23
N ALA A 137 26.49 8.07 28.44
CA ALA A 137 25.86 7.92 29.75
C ALA A 137 25.92 6.47 30.25
N PHE A 138 25.73 5.49 29.36
CA PHE A 138 25.89 4.08 29.67
C PHE A 138 27.33 3.75 30.07
N ASN A 139 28.31 4.13 29.23
CA ASN A 139 29.74 3.85 29.48
C ASN A 139 30.24 4.47 30.80
N LYS A 140 29.72 5.64 31.20
CA LYS A 140 30.06 6.26 32.49
C LYS A 140 29.59 5.45 33.70
N ARG A 141 28.54 4.63 33.56
CA ARG A 141 27.95 3.82 34.64
C ARG A 141 28.51 2.39 34.70
N VAL A 142 29.20 1.93 33.66
CA VAL A 142 29.85 0.62 33.64
C VAL A 142 31.14 0.69 34.46
N ARG A 143 31.15 0.02 35.62
CA ARG A 143 32.33 -0.13 36.48
C ARG A 143 32.99 -1.48 36.18
N ILE A 144 34.20 -1.47 35.64
CA ILE A 144 34.96 -2.70 35.38
C ILE A 144 35.28 -3.37 36.72
N LYS A 145 34.75 -4.57 36.95
CA LYS A 145 35.11 -5.40 38.11
C LYS A 145 36.24 -6.35 37.71
N ASN A 146 37.41 -6.16 38.31
CA ASN A 146 38.52 -7.11 38.19
C ASN A 146 38.33 -8.18 39.27
N PHE A 147 38.24 -9.44 38.84
CA PHE A 147 38.16 -10.59 39.74
C PHE A 147 39.54 -11.24 39.81
N ALA A 148 40.08 -11.36 41.03
CA ALA A 148 41.30 -12.14 41.26
C ALA A 148 40.95 -13.64 41.20
N LYS A 149 41.82 -14.43 40.57
CA LYS A 149 41.67 -15.88 40.46
C LYS A 149 41.82 -16.49 41.87
N GLY A 150 40.76 -17.14 42.36
CA GLY A 150 40.77 -17.80 43.67
C GLY A 150 41.84 -18.90 43.72
N THR A 151 42.64 -18.88 44.77
CA THR A 151 43.58 -19.94 45.19
C THR A 151 42.85 -21.18 45.68
#